data_AF-A0A425W152-F1
#
_entry.id   AF-A0A425W152-F1
#
_cell.length_a   1.000
_cell.length_b   1.000
_cell.length_c   1.000
_cell.angle_alpha   90.00
_cell.angle_beta   90.00
_cell.angle_gamma   90.00
#
_symmetry.space_group_name_H-M   'P 1'
#
loop_
_entity.id
_entity.type
_entity.pdbx_description
1 polymer ?
#
loop_
_entity_poly.entity_id
_entity_poly.type
_entity_poly.pdbx_seq_one_letter_code
_entity_poly.pdbx_strand_id
1 'polypeptide(L)'
;MNDFIDAMILTDFLITNTDRHWENFGVLRNPDTLEFESMAPLFDSGTSMLCRDPYADNRLAVIKIETHGIERLQEDQLELVHKPDIIDLSLAPSVKEVKDFYIRCGVNETHAEQISNGYGFKLDMLHEFQQGLRVSIASEFASLGDPRRLGGYSDHSISR
;
A
#
# COMPACT_ATOMS: atom_id res chain seq x y z
N MET A 1 -17.06 4.01 11.70
CA MET A 1 -15.98 5.04 11.65
C MET A 1 -14.62 4.35 11.57
N ASN A 2 -14.26 3.53 12.57
CA ASN A 2 -12.95 2.85 12.61
C ASN A 2 -12.67 1.97 11.38
N ASP A 3 -13.67 1.23 10.92
CA ASP A 3 -13.60 0.43 9.69
C ASP A 3 -13.11 1.22 8.45
N PHE A 4 -13.51 2.49 8.31
CA PHE A 4 -13.04 3.32 7.20
C PHE A 4 -11.59 3.74 7.35
N ILE A 5 -11.15 4.02 8.58
CA ILE A 5 -9.77 4.42 8.88
C ILE A 5 -8.84 3.22 8.71
N ASP A 6 -9.23 2.04 9.19
CA ASP A 6 -8.48 0.80 8.98
C ASP A 6 -8.34 0.50 7.48
N ALA A 7 -9.44 0.56 6.72
CA ALA A 7 -9.40 0.34 5.27
C ALA A 7 -8.53 1.39 4.54
N MET A 8 -8.56 2.64 4.98
CA MET A 8 -7.73 3.72 4.45
C MET A 8 -6.25 3.45 4.68
N ILE A 9 -5.85 3.20 5.93
CA ILE A 9 -4.46 2.95 6.30
C ILE A 9 -3.90 1.76 5.52
N LEU A 10 -4.66 0.66 5.44
CA LEU A 10 -4.21 -0.54 4.74
C LEU A 10 -4.12 -0.33 3.22
N THR A 11 -5.04 0.45 2.64
CA THR A 11 -4.99 0.77 1.21
C THR A 11 -3.84 1.74 0.89
N ASP A 12 -3.67 2.80 1.68
CA ASP A 12 -2.57 3.76 1.55
C ASP A 12 -1.22 3.08 1.75
N PHE A 13 -1.14 2.14 2.70
CA PHE A 13 0.03 1.28 2.85
C PHE A 13 0.26 0.48 1.57
N LEU A 14 -0.74 -0.26 1.05
CA LEU A 14 -0.59 -1.08 -0.15
C LEU A 14 -0.03 -0.29 -1.34
N ILE A 15 -0.59 0.91 -1.59
CA ILE A 15 -0.19 1.74 -2.72
C ILE A 15 0.98 2.67 -2.40
N THR A 16 1.52 2.65 -1.18
CA THR A 16 2.55 3.61 -0.71
C THR A 16 2.13 5.06 -0.99
N ASN A 17 0.95 5.44 -0.50
CA ASN A 17 0.51 6.84 -0.58
C ASN A 17 1.32 7.69 0.40
N THR A 18 2.07 8.65 -0.11
CA THR A 18 3.01 9.46 0.69
C THR A 18 2.42 10.81 1.14
N ASP A 19 1.18 11.12 0.76
CA ASP A 19 0.60 12.46 0.86
C ASP A 19 -0.77 12.46 1.57
N ARG A 20 -1.00 11.49 2.45
CA ARG A 20 -2.24 11.37 3.25
C ARG A 20 -2.23 12.31 4.46
N HIS A 21 -2.22 13.62 4.24
CA HIS A 21 -2.27 14.61 5.33
C HIS A 21 -3.71 14.90 5.80
N TRP A 22 -3.87 15.65 6.89
CA TRP A 22 -5.17 15.98 7.52
C TRP A 22 -6.18 16.70 6.63
N GLU A 23 -5.72 17.30 5.53
CA GLU A 23 -6.56 17.96 4.54
C GLU A 23 -6.82 17.09 3.31
N ASN A 24 -6.22 15.89 3.27
CA ASN A 24 -6.39 14.88 2.22
C ASN A 24 -7.24 13.70 2.72
N PHE A 25 -8.41 14.01 3.27
CA PHE A 25 -9.45 13.03 3.61
C PHE A 25 -10.78 13.43 2.98
N GLY A 26 -11.46 12.47 2.35
CA GLY A 26 -12.77 12.70 1.76
C GLY A 26 -13.90 12.44 2.74
N VAL A 27 -15.02 13.16 2.56
CA VAL A 27 -16.29 12.87 3.22
C VAL A 27 -17.41 12.93 2.19
N LEU A 28 -18.38 12.02 2.30
CA LEU A 28 -19.63 12.07 1.54
C LEU A 28 -20.62 12.95 2.29
N ARG A 29 -21.19 13.91 1.56
CA ARG A 29 -22.16 14.88 2.07
C ARG A 29 -23.34 14.91 1.13
N ASN A 30 -24.54 14.83 1.70
CA ASN A 30 -25.76 14.96 0.94
C ASN A 30 -25.87 16.40 0.37
N PRO A 31 -26.05 16.59 -0.95
CA PRO A 31 -26.11 17.93 -1.54
C PRO A 31 -27.38 18.69 -1.18
N ASP A 32 -28.48 17.99 -0.91
CA ASP A 32 -29.79 18.60 -0.64
C ASP A 32 -29.97 18.93 0.85
N THR A 33 -29.54 18.03 1.75
CA THR A 33 -29.67 18.23 3.21
C THR A 33 -28.43 18.84 3.86
N LEU A 34 -27.29 18.83 3.16
CA LEU A 34 -25.99 19.26 3.66
C LEU A 34 -25.45 18.42 4.84
N GLU A 35 -26.07 17.29 5.13
CA GLU A 35 -25.68 16.39 6.21
C GLU A 35 -24.50 15.50 5.81
N PHE A 36 -23.69 15.13 6.82
CA PHE A 36 -22.60 14.17 6.66
C PHE A 36 -23.17 12.76 6.54
N GLU A 37 -22.81 12.04 5.48
CA GLU A 37 -23.29 10.68 5.24
C GLU A 37 -22.26 9.64 5.65
N SER A 38 -21.00 9.79 5.20
CA SER A 38 -19.93 8.85 5.53
C SER A 38 -18.54 9.41 5.20
N MET A 39 -17.48 8.69 5.60
CA MET A 39 -16.12 8.99 5.15
C MET A 39 -15.92 8.48 3.72
N ALA A 40 -15.11 9.20 2.93
CA ALA A 40 -14.56 8.72 1.67
C ALA A 40 -13.04 8.51 1.84
N PRO A 41 -12.64 7.34 2.41
CA PRO A 41 -11.24 7.08 2.79
C PRO A 41 -10.28 7.01 1.60
N LEU A 42 -10.79 6.67 0.41
CA LEU A 42 -10.01 6.58 -0.83
C LEU A 42 -10.27 7.83 -1.67
N PHE A 43 -9.45 8.86 -1.45
CA PHE A 43 -9.48 10.13 -2.19
C PHE A 43 -8.05 10.62 -2.48
N ASP A 44 -7.88 11.40 -3.54
CA ASP A 44 -6.64 12.05 -3.97
C ASP A 44 -5.34 11.28 -3.66
N SER A 45 -5.20 10.13 -4.34
CA SER A 45 -4.05 9.23 -4.23
C SER A 45 -3.00 9.50 -5.31
N GLY A 46 -2.95 10.71 -5.88
CA GLY A 46 -2.03 11.05 -6.98
C GLY A 46 -0.55 10.88 -6.63
N THR A 47 -0.21 10.99 -5.35
CA THR A 47 1.15 10.80 -4.83
C THR A 47 1.35 9.40 -4.21
N SER A 48 1.08 8.38 -5.01
CA SER A 48 1.21 6.97 -4.62
C SER A 48 2.07 6.19 -5.62
N MET A 49 2.12 4.87 -5.47
CA MET A 49 2.75 3.91 -6.38
C MET A 49 4.22 4.23 -6.63
N LEU A 50 4.91 4.65 -5.56
CA LEU A 50 6.34 4.97 -5.54
C LEU A 50 6.75 6.06 -6.55
N CYS A 51 5.82 6.94 -6.96
CA CYS A 51 6.11 7.97 -7.96
C CYS A 51 7.22 8.96 -7.55
N ARG A 52 7.44 9.18 -6.25
CA ARG A 52 8.54 10.01 -5.71
C ARG A 52 9.83 9.21 -5.46
N ASP A 53 9.72 7.89 -5.28
CA ASP A 53 10.83 7.01 -4.88
C ASP A 53 10.91 5.73 -5.76
N PRO A 54 11.04 5.87 -7.09
CA PRO A 54 10.95 4.74 -8.02
C PRO A 54 12.12 3.75 -7.94
N TYR A 55 13.16 4.09 -7.17
CA TYR A 55 14.36 3.27 -6.97
C TYR A 55 14.32 2.41 -5.71
N ALA A 56 13.20 2.39 -4.97
CA ALA A 56 13.03 1.48 -3.86
C ALA A 56 12.88 0.04 -4.39
N ASP A 57 14.01 -0.66 -4.48
CA ASP A 57 14.18 -1.93 -5.19
C ASP A 57 14.09 -3.16 -4.29
N ASN A 58 13.83 -2.96 -3.00
CA ASN A 58 13.69 -4.02 -2.02
C ASN A 58 12.72 -3.63 -0.89
N ARG A 59 12.25 -4.63 -0.17
CA ARG A 59 11.33 -4.51 0.97
C ARG A 59 11.76 -3.44 1.98
N LEU A 60 13.02 -3.44 2.41
CA LEU A 60 13.54 -2.47 3.37
C LEU A 60 13.50 -1.03 2.83
N ALA A 61 13.75 -0.84 1.53
CA ALA A 61 13.67 0.47 0.91
C ALA A 61 12.22 0.98 0.87
N VAL A 62 11.26 0.13 0.49
CA VAL A 62 9.85 0.58 0.37
C VAL A 62 9.22 0.87 1.74
N ILE A 63 9.48 0.06 2.77
CA ILE A 63 8.90 0.30 4.11
C ILE A 63 9.46 1.56 4.79
N LYS A 64 10.67 1.99 4.40
CA LYS A 64 11.31 3.22 4.90
C LYS A 64 10.77 4.49 4.28
N ILE A 65 9.98 4.40 3.21
CA ILE A 65 9.37 5.59 2.59
C ILE A 65 8.48 6.25 3.64
N GLU A 66 8.74 7.52 3.89
CA GLU A 66 7.98 8.31 4.85
C GLU A 66 6.73 8.87 4.18
N THR A 67 5.69 9.10 4.98
CA THR A 67 4.45 9.69 4.50
C THR A 67 4.13 10.95 5.30
N HIS A 68 3.30 11.81 4.74
CA HIS A 68 2.69 12.94 5.44
C HIS A 68 1.40 12.53 6.17
N GLY A 69 1.33 11.26 6.60
CA GLY A 69 0.22 10.59 7.27
C GLY A 69 -0.09 11.07 8.69
N ILE A 70 -1.02 10.36 9.34
CA ILE A 70 -1.25 10.46 10.80
C ILE A 70 0.05 10.19 11.54
N GLU A 71 0.74 9.12 11.15
CA GLU A 71 2.10 8.81 11.57
C GLU A 71 3.04 8.92 10.37
N ARG A 72 4.29 9.32 10.63
CA ARG A 72 5.28 9.55 9.57
C ARG A 72 5.75 8.25 8.94
N LEU A 73 5.95 7.21 9.76
CA LEU A 73 6.42 5.91 9.32
C LEU A 73 5.26 4.98 9.02
N GLN A 74 5.37 4.21 7.94
CA GLN A 74 4.32 3.27 7.52
C GLN A 74 4.12 2.12 8.52
N GLU A 75 5.17 1.70 9.23
CA GLU A 75 5.06 0.69 10.29
C GLU A 75 4.22 1.17 11.48
N ASP A 76 4.39 2.43 11.89
CA ASP A 76 3.63 3.03 13.00
C ASP A 76 2.15 3.18 12.62
N GLN A 77 1.85 3.47 11.36
CA GLN A 77 0.45 3.51 10.87
C GLN A 77 -0.23 2.15 10.97
N LEU A 78 0.47 1.05 10.68
CA LEU A 78 -0.09 -0.29 10.81
C LEU A 78 -0.46 -0.62 12.26
N GLU A 79 0.25 -0.06 13.25
CA GLU A 79 -0.07 -0.25 14.67
C GLU A 79 -1.41 0.42 15.06
N LEU A 80 -1.93 1.35 14.25
CA LEU A 80 -3.23 1.99 14.45
C LEU A 80 -4.42 1.15 13.93
N VAL A 81 -4.16 0.08 13.18
CA VAL A 81 -5.20 -0.73 12.53
C VAL A 81 -5.84 -1.68 13.54
N HIS A 82 -7.17 -1.65 13.63
CA HIS A 82 -7.94 -2.51 14.53
C HIS A 82 -8.43 -3.79 13.85
N LYS A 83 -8.75 -3.72 12.54
CA LYS A 83 -9.20 -4.83 11.71
C LYS A 83 -8.27 -5.05 10.51
N PRO A 84 -7.21 -5.85 10.65
CA PRO A 84 -6.25 -6.10 9.57
C PRO A 84 -6.89 -6.72 8.31
N ASP A 85 -7.92 -7.54 8.46
CA ASP A 85 -8.59 -8.31 7.42
C ASP A 85 -9.74 -7.55 6.72
N ILE A 86 -9.92 -6.26 6.99
CA ILE A 86 -11.03 -5.47 6.44
C ILE A 86 -10.95 -5.26 4.92
N ILE A 87 -9.75 -5.36 4.34
CA ILE A 87 -9.56 -5.34 2.88
C ILE A 87 -9.26 -6.75 2.38
N ASP A 88 -9.92 -7.14 1.30
CA ASP A 88 -9.71 -8.43 0.65
C ASP A 88 -8.59 -8.32 -0.39
N LEU A 89 -7.40 -8.83 -0.05
CA LEU A 89 -6.25 -8.81 -0.95
C LEU A 89 -6.42 -9.69 -2.19
N SER A 90 -7.39 -10.62 -2.21
CA SER A 90 -7.68 -11.41 -3.42
C SER A 90 -8.28 -10.56 -4.55
N LEU A 91 -8.80 -9.38 -4.23
CA LEU A 91 -9.31 -8.39 -5.18
C LEU A 91 -8.22 -7.42 -5.66
N ALA A 92 -7.03 -7.45 -5.05
CA ALA A 92 -5.92 -6.60 -5.44
C ALA A 92 -5.39 -7.02 -6.82
N PRO A 93 -4.98 -6.08 -7.69
CA PRO A 93 -4.41 -6.43 -8.98
C PRO A 93 -3.10 -7.20 -8.77
N SER A 94 -2.84 -8.15 -9.66
CA SER A 94 -1.54 -8.79 -9.73
C SER A 94 -0.47 -7.79 -10.17
N VAL A 95 0.78 -8.08 -9.81
CA VAL A 95 2.01 -7.44 -10.34
C VAL A 95 1.93 -7.16 -11.82
N LYS A 96 1.51 -8.19 -12.56
CA LYS A 96 1.56 -8.22 -14.00
C LYS A 96 0.51 -7.26 -14.53
N GLU A 97 -0.68 -7.26 -13.93
CA GLU A 97 -1.73 -6.29 -14.24
C GLU A 97 -1.28 -4.86 -13.93
N VAL A 98 -0.57 -4.62 -12.83
CA VAL A 98 -0.01 -3.30 -12.49
C VAL A 98 1.05 -2.88 -13.53
N LYS A 99 2.00 -3.75 -13.87
CA LYS A 99 3.03 -3.49 -14.89
C LYS A 99 2.38 -3.18 -16.25
N ASP A 100 1.47 -4.05 -16.69
CA ASP A 100 0.76 -3.93 -17.97
C ASP A 100 -0.09 -2.65 -18.01
N PHE A 101 -0.70 -2.25 -16.90
CA PHE A 101 -1.45 -1.00 -16.77
C PHE A 101 -0.54 0.22 -17.00
N TYR A 102 0.59 0.30 -16.31
CA TYR A 102 1.49 1.44 -16.46
C TYR A 102 2.13 1.53 -17.86
N ILE A 103 2.49 0.38 -18.46
CA ILE A 103 2.96 0.33 -19.86
C ILE A 103 1.89 0.88 -20.81
N ARG A 104 0.63 0.45 -20.65
CA ARG A 104 -0.50 0.95 -21.45
C ARG A 104 -0.73 2.46 -21.28
N CYS A 105 -0.43 3.00 -20.10
CA CYS A 105 -0.50 4.43 -19.83
C CYS A 105 0.72 5.23 -20.34
N GLY A 106 1.68 4.58 -21.00
CA GLY A 106 2.85 5.24 -21.61
C GLY A 106 4.06 5.36 -20.68
N VAL A 107 4.04 4.71 -19.51
CA VAL A 107 5.25 4.58 -18.68
C VAL A 107 6.20 3.58 -19.35
N ASN A 108 7.49 3.90 -19.38
CA ASN A 108 8.49 3.00 -19.96
C ASN A 108 8.56 1.67 -19.17
N GLU A 109 8.94 0.60 -19.85
CA GLU A 109 8.89 -0.75 -19.29
C GLU A 109 9.73 -0.92 -18.01
N THR A 110 10.94 -0.37 -17.98
CA THR A 110 11.82 -0.43 -16.80
C THR A 110 11.19 0.25 -15.58
N HIS A 111 10.56 1.41 -15.78
CA HIS A 111 9.92 2.15 -14.70
C HIS A 111 8.61 1.48 -14.27
N ALA A 112 7.82 0.96 -15.22
CA ALA A 112 6.63 0.16 -14.90
C ALA A 112 6.99 -1.10 -14.10
N GLU A 113 8.11 -1.75 -14.43
CA GLU A 113 8.65 -2.88 -13.68
C GLU A 113 9.03 -2.49 -12.25
N GLN A 114 9.76 -1.38 -12.06
CA GLN A 114 10.10 -0.86 -10.73
C GLN A 114 8.85 -0.59 -9.88
N ILE A 115 7.85 0.11 -10.44
CA ILE A 115 6.57 0.38 -9.75
C ILE A 115 5.88 -0.92 -9.36
N SER A 116 5.76 -1.88 -10.29
CA SER A 116 5.09 -3.16 -10.03
C SER A 116 5.82 -4.04 -9.00
N ASN A 117 7.15 -3.97 -8.98
CA ASN A 117 7.98 -4.65 -7.98
C ASN A 117 7.81 -4.03 -6.59
N GLY A 118 7.86 -2.70 -6.49
CA GLY A 118 7.59 -1.97 -5.25
C GLY A 118 6.21 -2.28 -4.69
N TYR A 119 5.18 -2.24 -5.54
CA TYR A 119 3.82 -2.67 -5.19
C TYR A 119 3.78 -4.13 -4.68
N GLY A 120 4.55 -5.02 -5.29
CA GLY A 120 4.65 -6.41 -4.86
C GLY A 120 5.17 -6.61 -3.45
N PHE A 121 6.26 -5.93 -3.13
CA PHE A 121 6.81 -5.96 -1.77
C PHE A 121 5.76 -5.51 -0.75
N LYS A 122 4.93 -4.52 -1.10
CA LYS A 122 3.86 -4.01 -0.25
C LYS A 122 2.68 -4.97 -0.14
N LEU A 123 2.31 -5.64 -1.23
CA LEU A 123 1.30 -6.69 -1.23
C LEU A 123 1.71 -7.85 -0.32
N ASP A 124 2.95 -8.32 -0.44
CA ASP A 124 3.51 -9.39 0.41
C ASP A 124 3.53 -8.98 1.89
N MET A 125 4.06 -7.80 2.20
CA MET A 125 4.07 -7.26 3.57
C MET A 125 2.67 -7.18 4.15
N LEU A 126 1.71 -6.66 3.39
CA LEU A 126 0.35 -6.50 3.85
C LEU A 126 -0.35 -7.84 4.07
N HIS A 127 -0.07 -8.83 3.21
CA HIS A 127 -0.52 -10.20 3.42
C HIS A 127 0.05 -10.79 4.72
N GLU A 128 1.36 -10.62 4.96
CA GLU A 128 2.00 -11.04 6.22
C GLU A 128 1.38 -10.35 7.44
N PHE A 129 1.11 -9.05 7.35
CA PHE A 129 0.44 -8.28 8.39
C PHE A 129 -0.96 -8.83 8.69
N GLN A 130 -1.75 -9.17 7.67
CA GLN A 130 -3.06 -9.82 7.83
C GLN A 130 -2.98 -11.20 8.48
N GLN A 131 -1.85 -11.91 8.36
CA GLN A 131 -1.58 -13.16 9.07
C GLN A 131 -1.07 -12.97 10.51
N GLY A 132 -1.00 -11.71 11.00
CA GLY A 132 -0.53 -11.38 12.34
C GLY A 132 0.99 -11.31 12.48
N LEU A 133 1.74 -11.28 11.37
CA LEU A 133 3.19 -11.06 11.40
C LEU A 133 3.50 -9.57 11.57
N ARG A 134 4.59 -9.28 12.27
CA ARG A 134 5.06 -7.89 12.43
C ARG A 134 5.81 -7.43 11.18
N VAL A 135 5.25 -6.41 10.52
CA VAL A 135 5.91 -5.66 9.45
C VAL A 135 6.55 -4.41 10.06
N SER A 136 7.88 -4.34 10.06
CA SER A 136 8.61 -3.21 10.61
C SER A 136 9.98 -3.09 9.95
N ILE A 137 10.58 -1.90 9.98
CA ILE A 137 11.95 -1.65 9.53
C ILE A 137 12.91 -2.62 10.24
N ALA A 138 12.69 -2.85 11.54
CA ALA A 138 13.49 -3.78 12.33
C ALA A 138 13.34 -5.24 11.87
N SER A 139 12.12 -5.69 11.55
CA SER A 139 11.90 -7.06 11.08
C SER A 139 12.46 -7.29 9.67
N GLU A 140 12.37 -6.28 8.79
CA GLU A 140 12.97 -6.31 7.46
C GLU A 140 14.50 -6.22 7.50
N PHE A 141 15.07 -5.48 8.46
CA PHE A 141 16.52 -5.45 8.67
C PHE A 141 17.04 -6.78 9.21
N ALA A 142 16.32 -7.41 10.14
CA ALA A 142 16.70 -8.70 10.70
C ALA A 142 16.58 -9.85 9.68
N SER A 143 15.73 -9.72 8.67
CA SER A 143 15.58 -10.67 7.58
C SER A 143 16.54 -10.44 6.40
N LEU A 144 17.38 -9.40 6.45
CA LEU A 144 18.42 -9.17 5.43
C LEU A 144 19.34 -10.39 5.36
N GLY A 145 19.22 -11.13 4.25
CA GLY A 145 19.98 -12.36 4.01
C GLY A 145 19.23 -13.67 4.30
N ASP A 146 17.95 -13.65 4.68
CA ASP A 146 17.11 -14.86 4.69
C ASP A 146 16.59 -15.15 3.27
N PRO A 147 17.09 -16.18 2.58
CA PRO A 147 16.66 -16.51 1.22
C PRO A 147 15.18 -16.88 1.10
N ARG A 148 14.49 -17.17 2.21
CA ARG A 148 13.04 -17.43 2.23
C ARG A 148 12.20 -16.14 2.18
N ARG A 149 12.80 -14.99 2.51
CA ARG A 149 12.17 -13.66 2.47
C ARG A 149 12.75 -12.77 1.37
N LEU A 150 13.80 -13.22 0.68
CA LEU A 150 14.25 -12.69 -0.61
C LEU A 150 13.26 -13.11 -1.70
N GLY A 151 12.01 -12.66 -1.56
CA GLY A 151 10.97 -12.81 -2.56
C GLY A 151 11.22 -11.84 -3.69
N GLY A 152 12.09 -12.24 -4.62
CA GLY A 152 11.77 -12.00 -6.02
C GLY A 152 10.47 -12.75 -6.29
N TYR A 153 9.49 -12.05 -6.84
CA TYR A 153 8.15 -12.54 -7.16
C TYR A 153 8.12 -14.04 -7.45
N SER A 154 7.59 -14.82 -6.51
CA SER A 154 7.09 -16.14 -6.84
C SER A 154 5.71 -15.91 -7.43
N ASP A 155 5.59 -16.25 -8.70
CA ASP A 155 4.38 -16.20 -9.50
C ASP A 155 3.32 -17.08 -8.81
N HIS A 156 2.64 -16.53 -7.80
CA HIS A 156 1.48 -17.13 -7.20
C HIS A 156 0.36 -16.93 -8.22
N SER A 157 0.39 -17.80 -9.23
CA SER A 157 -0.80 -18.17 -9.97
C SER A 157 -1.83 -18.61 -8.94
N ILE A 158 -2.64 -17.68 -8.47
CA ILE A 158 -3.92 -17.97 -7.86
C ILE A 158 -4.68 -18.68 -8.96
N SER A 159 -4.73 -20.01 -8.83
CA SER A 159 -5.63 -20.85 -9.61
C SER A 159 -7.01 -20.22 -9.47
N ARG A 160 -7.54 -19.79 -10.61
CA ARG A 160 -8.95 -19.46 -10.78
C ARG A 160 -9.84 -20.61 -10.34
#